data_AF-A0A942PT24-F1
#
_entry.id   AF-A0A942PT24-F1
#
_cell.length_a   1.000
_cell.length_b   1.000
_cell.length_c   1.000
_cell.angle_alpha   90.00
_cell.angle_beta   90.00
_cell.angle_gamma   90.00
#
_symmetry.space_group_name_H-M   'P 1'
#
loop_
_entity.id
_entity.type
_entity.pdbx_description
1 polymer ?
#
loop_
_entity_poly.entity_id
_entity_poly.type
_entity_poly.pdbx_seq_one_letter_code
_entity_poly.pdbx_strand_id
1 'polypeptide(L)'
;SLEFTGLLKDNDIKISMDGKGCWRDNVFVERLWRSVKYEEVYLHAYDSVSAAKNGLGKYFARYNQHRPHSSLDDKTPDEFYFDNLPVLQKAA
;
A
#
# COMPACT_ATOMS: atom_id res chain seq x y z
N SER A 1 -13.00 11.25 -15.27
CA SER A 1 -12.39 11.39 -13.93
C SER A 1 -13.29 12.09 -12.91
N LEU A 2 -14.40 12.75 -13.32
CA LEU A 2 -15.36 13.36 -12.39
C LEU A 2 -16.12 12.33 -11.55
N GLU A 3 -16.48 11.16 -12.11
CA GLU A 3 -17.14 10.10 -11.33
C GLU A 3 -16.24 9.55 -10.21
N PHE A 4 -14.95 9.34 -10.51
CA PHE A 4 -13.98 8.88 -9.52
C PHE A 4 -13.77 9.92 -8.40
N THR A 5 -13.57 11.20 -8.76
CA THR A 5 -13.38 12.24 -7.74
C THR A 5 -14.69 12.60 -7.01
N GLY A 6 -15.85 12.38 -7.64
CA GLY A 6 -17.17 12.47 -7.01
C GLY A 6 -17.30 11.45 -5.89
N LEU A 7 -17.06 10.16 -6.18
CA LEU A 7 -17.10 9.10 -5.18
C LEU A 7 -16.20 9.38 -3.97
N LEU A 8 -14.99 9.90 -4.19
CA LEU A 8 -14.08 10.26 -3.10
C LEU A 8 -14.64 11.40 -2.22
N LYS A 9 -15.22 12.44 -2.85
CA LYS A 9 -15.85 13.54 -2.13
C LYS A 9 -17.07 13.09 -1.35
N ASP A 10 -17.89 12.20 -1.92
CA ASP A 10 -19.08 11.64 -1.26
C ASP A 10 -18.73 10.82 -0.01
N ASN A 11 -17.48 10.35 0.11
CA ASN A 11 -16.95 9.63 1.27
C ASN A 11 -16.02 10.50 2.15
N ASP A 12 -16.07 11.83 2.00
CA ASP A 12 -15.22 12.79 2.73
C ASP A 12 -13.70 12.51 2.62
N ILE A 13 -13.27 11.89 1.52
CA ILE A 13 -11.85 11.60 1.27
C ILE A 13 -11.18 12.85 0.69
N LYS A 14 -10.23 13.40 1.45
CA LYS A 14 -9.40 14.51 0.99
C LYS A 14 -8.48 14.07 -0.15
N ILE A 15 -8.74 14.60 -1.34
CA ILE A 15 -7.92 14.35 -2.53
C ILE A 15 -6.68 15.25 -2.46
N SER A 16 -5.49 14.64 -2.49
CA SER A 16 -4.21 15.34 -2.60
C SER A 16 -3.50 14.86 -3.87
N MET A 17 -3.14 15.79 -4.74
CA MET A 17 -2.33 15.51 -5.94
C MET A 17 -0.87 15.82 -5.62
N ASP A 18 0.04 15.03 -6.18
CA ASP A 18 1.47 15.31 -6.15
C ASP A 18 1.77 16.57 -6.97
N GLY A 19 2.84 17.28 -6.58
CA GLY A 19 3.33 18.39 -7.38
C GLY A 19 3.83 17.89 -8.74
N LYS A 20 3.56 18.62 -9.82
CA LYS A 20 4.11 18.26 -11.14
C LYS A 20 5.64 18.23 -11.07
N GLY A 21 6.24 17.06 -11.30
CA GLY A 21 7.69 16.85 -11.22
C GLY A 21 8.22 16.60 -9.80
N CYS A 22 7.35 16.44 -8.80
CA CYS A 22 7.74 16.19 -7.42
C CYS A 22 7.88 14.69 -7.13
N TRP A 23 8.97 14.07 -7.62
CA TRP A 23 9.23 12.64 -7.44
C TRP A 23 9.28 12.19 -5.97
N ARG A 24 9.55 13.11 -5.04
CA ARG A 24 9.63 12.82 -3.60
C ARG A 24 8.30 12.36 -3.03
N ASP A 25 7.19 12.86 -3.58
CA ASP A 25 5.84 12.51 -3.14
C ASP A 25 5.49 11.05 -3.47
N ASN A 26 6.19 10.43 -4.43
CA ASN A 26 5.91 9.06 -4.87
C ASN A 26 6.97 8.03 -4.40
N VAL A 27 8.05 8.48 -3.74
CA VAL A 27 9.22 7.63 -3.42
C VAL A 27 8.86 6.39 -2.59
N PHE A 28 7.85 6.48 -1.73
CA PHE A 28 7.42 5.36 -0.89
C PHE A 28 6.69 4.29 -1.71
N VAL A 29 5.80 4.70 -2.62
CA VAL A 29 5.09 3.80 -3.53
C VAL A 29 6.07 3.13 -4.48
N GLU A 30 7.04 3.87 -5.01
CA GLU A 30 8.06 3.31 -5.89
C GLU A 30 8.94 2.28 -5.18
N ARG A 31 9.32 2.54 -3.92
CA ARG A 31 10.08 1.59 -3.12
C ARG A 31 9.30 0.31 -2.86
N LEU A 32 8.00 0.40 -2.56
CA LEU A 32 7.12 -0.76 -2.44
C LEU A 32 7.09 -1.57 -3.74
N TRP A 33 6.87 -0.90 -4.88
CA TRP A 33 6.81 -1.57 -6.18
C TRP A 33 8.13 -2.20 -6.60
N ARG A 34 9.28 -1.63 -6.21
CA ARG A 34 10.57 -2.29 -6.41
C ARG A 34 10.61 -3.63 -5.66
N SER A 35 10.24 -3.67 -4.38
CA SER A 35 10.21 -4.93 -3.63
C SER A 35 9.26 -5.94 -4.26
N VAL A 36 8.00 -5.55 -4.56
CA VAL A 36 7.01 -6.44 -5.18
C VAL A 36 7.53 -7.04 -6.50
N LYS A 37 8.15 -6.21 -7.35
CA LYS A 37 8.64 -6.68 -8.65
C LYS A 37 9.77 -7.69 -8.49
N TYR A 38 10.77 -7.38 -7.69
CA TYR A 38 11.97 -8.21 -7.57
C TYR A 38 11.76 -9.46 -6.73
N GLU A 39 10.92 -9.37 -5.70
CA GLU A 39 10.73 -10.43 -4.72
C GLU A 39 9.58 -11.38 -5.08
N GLU A 40 8.67 -10.99 -5.98
CA GLU A 40 7.51 -11.80 -6.40
C GLU A 40 7.39 -11.86 -7.92
N VAL A 41 7.11 -10.72 -8.58
CA VAL A 41 6.67 -10.73 -9.99
C VAL A 41 7.73 -11.28 -10.95
N TYR A 42 9.00 -10.93 -10.77
CA TYR A 42 10.09 -11.38 -11.64
C TYR A 42 10.53 -12.82 -11.38
N LEU A 43 10.16 -13.39 -10.22
CA LEU A 43 10.47 -14.78 -9.87
C LEU A 43 9.39 -15.76 -10.32
N HIS A 44 8.23 -15.26 -10.72
CA HIS A 44 7.06 -16.09 -11.02
C HIS A 44 6.56 -15.90 -12.45
N ALA A 45 6.45 -17.00 -13.19
CA ALA A 45 5.73 -17.06 -14.45
C ALA A 45 4.28 -17.45 -14.16
N TYR A 46 3.40 -16.46 -14.01
CA TYR A 46 1.98 -16.72 -13.74
C TYR A 46 1.23 -17.17 -14.99
N ASP A 47 0.51 -18.28 -14.90
CA ASP A 47 -0.30 -18.82 -16.00
C ASP A 47 -1.59 -18.03 -16.25
N SER A 48 -2.03 -17.23 -15.27
CA SER A 48 -3.25 -16.42 -15.37
C SER A 48 -3.24 -15.21 -14.44
N VAL A 49 -4.12 -14.25 -14.74
CA VAL A 49 -4.36 -13.10 -13.85
C VAL A 49 -4.87 -13.54 -12.47
N SER A 50 -5.67 -14.61 -12.39
CA SER A 50 -6.13 -15.15 -11.10
C SER A 50 -4.97 -15.70 -10.27
N ALA A 51 -4.06 -16.43 -10.91
CA ALA A 51 -2.84 -16.92 -10.26
C ALA A 51 -1.97 -15.74 -9.77
N ALA A 52 -1.78 -14.71 -10.60
CA ALA A 52 -1.04 -13.51 -10.22
C ALA A 52 -1.67 -12.78 -9.03
N LYS A 53 -3.01 -12.64 -8.99
CA LYS A 53 -3.71 -12.05 -7.84
C LYS A 53 -3.50 -12.84 -6.56
N ASN A 54 -3.51 -14.18 -6.64
CA ASN A 54 -3.27 -15.04 -5.49
C ASN A 54 -1.83 -14.92 -4.97
N GLY A 55 -0.84 -14.96 -5.88
CA GLY A 55 0.58 -14.79 -5.54
C GLY A 55 0.84 -13.43 -4.89
N LEU A 56 0.41 -12.34 -5.54
CA LEU A 56 0.51 -11.00 -4.98
C LEU A 56 -0.20 -10.88 -3.62
N GLY A 57 -1.39 -11.48 -3.46
CA GLY A 57 -2.11 -11.49 -2.19
C GLY A 57 -1.29 -12.14 -1.06
N LYS A 58 -0.66 -13.29 -1.33
CA LYS A 58 0.24 -13.96 -0.39
C LYS A 58 1.47 -13.12 -0.08
N TYR A 59 2.07 -12.51 -1.11
CA TYR A 59 3.21 -11.63 -0.96
C TYR A 59 2.89 -10.45 -0.03
N PHE A 60 1.79 -9.74 -0.27
CA PHE A 60 1.40 -8.59 0.55
C PHE A 60 1.02 -8.99 1.98
N ALA A 61 0.36 -10.13 2.18
CA ALA A 61 0.10 -10.65 3.52
C ALA A 61 1.40 -10.88 4.29
N ARG A 62 2.39 -11.53 3.66
CA ARG A 62 3.72 -11.73 4.26
C ARG A 62 4.44 -10.39 4.50
N TYR A 63 4.43 -9.49 3.52
CA TYR A 63 5.08 -8.18 3.62
C TYR A 63 4.56 -7.40 4.82
N ASN A 64 3.23 -7.37 5.00
CA ASN A 64 2.60 -6.59 6.06
C ASN A 64 2.69 -7.24 7.44
N GLN A 65 2.64 -8.58 7.52
CA GLN A 65 2.53 -9.30 8.80
C GLN A 65 3.83 -9.90 9.33
N HIS A 66 4.85 -10.09 8.48
CA HIS A 66 6.04 -10.86 8.85
C HIS A 66 7.36 -10.17 8.54
N ARG A 67 7.37 -9.09 7.76
CA ARG A 67 8.61 -8.39 7.39
C ARG A 67 8.87 -7.26 8.39
N PRO A 68 9.87 -7.34 9.27
CA PRO A 68 10.27 -6.20 10.08
C PRO A 68 10.95 -5.14 9.20
N HIS A 69 10.70 -3.86 9.50
CA HIS A 69 11.33 -2.73 8.83
C HIS A 69 12.15 -1.93 9.84
N SER A 70 13.43 -1.73 9.55
CA SER A 70 14.32 -0.95 10.42
C SER A 70 13.89 0.51 10.59
N SER A 71 13.17 1.08 9.63
CA SER A 71 12.56 2.42 9.74
C SER A 71 11.34 2.46 10.67
N LEU A 72 10.84 1.31 11.12
CA LEU A 72 9.70 1.14 12.01
C LEU A 72 10.12 0.47 13.34
N ASP A 73 11.37 0.66 13.77
CA ASP A 73 11.94 0.03 14.96
C ASP A 73 11.81 -1.50 14.95
N ASP A 74 12.08 -2.11 13.79
CA ASP A 74 11.96 -3.54 13.52
C ASP A 74 10.55 -4.13 13.71
N LYS A 75 9.52 -3.27 13.73
CA LYS A 75 8.11 -3.71 13.61
C LYS A 75 7.74 -4.02 12.17
N THR A 76 6.72 -4.85 12.03
CA THR A 76 6.04 -5.10 10.77
C THR A 76 5.10 -3.94 10.42
N PRO A 77 4.74 -3.75 9.12
CA PRO A 77 3.81 -2.71 8.72
C PRO A 77 2.45 -2.79 9.43
N ASP A 78 1.91 -3.99 9.64
CA ASP A 78 0.64 -4.18 10.35
C ASP A 78 0.78 -3.77 11.82
N GLU A 79 1.80 -4.24 12.53
CA GLU A 79 2.05 -3.84 13.92
C GLU A 79 2.14 -2.32 14.05
N PHE A 80 2.95 -1.68 13.21
CA PHE A 80 3.10 -0.23 13.24
C PHE A 80 1.76 0.48 12.93
N TYR A 81 1.00 0.00 11.95
CA TYR A 81 -0.28 0.63 11.58
C TYR A 81 -1.33 0.51 12.70
N PHE A 82 -1.52 -0.69 13.25
CA PHE A 82 -2.52 -0.94 14.29
C PHE A 82 -2.14 -0.32 15.64
N ASP A 83 -0.85 -0.28 15.99
CA ASP A 83 -0.37 0.40 17.21
C ASP A 83 -0.58 1.91 17.15
N ASN A 84 -0.52 2.51 15.95
CA ASN A 84 -0.64 3.95 15.73
C ASN A 84 -2.00 4.36 15.17
N LEU A 85 -2.98 3.45 15.16
CA LEU A 85 -4.31 3.78 14.66
C LEU A 85 -4.91 4.84 15.58
N PRO A 86 -5.27 6.03 15.07
CA PRO A 86 -5.94 7.03 15.90
C PRO A 86 -7.24 6.43 16.40
N VAL A 87 -7.56 6.68 17.68
CA VAL A 87 -8.87 6.32 18.23
C VAL A 87 -9.92 7.00 17.37
N LEU A 88 -10.66 6.23 16.58
CA LEU A 88 -11.77 6.73 15.79
C LEU A 88 -12.75 7.37 16.76
N GLN A 89 -12.83 8.70 16.77
CA GLN A 89 -13.93 9.39 17.44
C GLN A 89 -15.20 8.90 16.76
N LYS A 90 -16.06 8.20 17.51
CA LYS A 90 -17.41 7.91 17.05
C LYS A 90 -18.04 9.24 16.67
N ALA A 91 -18.46 9.38 15.41
CA ALA A 91 -19.36 10.44 15.03
C ALA A 91 -20.60 10.34 15.94
N ALA A 92 -20.89 11.43 16.65
CA ALA A 92 -22.04 11.56 17.55
C ALA A 92 -23.34 11.70 16.75
#